data_AF-A0A0B0NH88-F1
#
_entry.id   AF-A0A0B0NH88-F1
#
_cell.length_a   1.000
_cell.length_b   1.000
_cell.length_c   1.000
_cell.angle_alpha   90.00
_cell.angle_beta   90.00
_cell.angle_gamma   90.00
#
_symmetry.space_group_name_H-M   'P 1'
#
loop_
_entity.id
_entity.type
_entity.pdbx_description
1 polymer ?
#
loop_
_entity_poly.entity_id
_entity_poly.type
_entity_poly.pdbx_seq_one_letter_code
_entity_poly.pdbx_strand_id
1 'polypeptide(L)'
;MLRHAPVSSVARFLSNLRSHDQISSIFWLLHSDLHEARVTAVLEYLSSIVASLEPSHQLANGQRGDLENFSLIKHNSKKGKFHVRFKKRNGRSEEVHIELSGINFTSLPSEGAINQGLVPKVIA
;
A
#
# COMPACT_ATOMS: atom_id res chain seq x y z
N MET A 1 8.71 10.16 -1.45
CA MET A 1 9.20 10.58 -2.78
C MET A 1 8.08 11.06 -3.69
N LEU A 2 7.04 10.26 -3.96
CA LEU A 2 5.96 10.63 -4.90
C LEU A 2 5.16 11.88 -4.53
N ARG A 3 5.15 12.30 -3.25
CA ARG A 3 4.50 13.55 -2.82
C ARG A 3 5.30 14.81 -3.13
N HIS A 4 6.61 14.67 -3.39
CA HIS A 4 7.54 15.81 -3.44
C HIS A 4 8.41 15.80 -4.70
N ALA A 5 8.26 14.80 -5.57
CA ALA A 5 9.02 14.65 -6.80
C ALA A 5 8.07 14.46 -8.00
N PRO A 6 8.36 15.06 -9.16
CA PRO A 6 7.61 14.79 -10.38
C PRO A 6 7.59 13.30 -10.72
N VAL A 7 6.47 12.84 -11.28
CA VAL A 7 6.30 11.44 -11.71
C VAL A 7 7.38 11.01 -12.71
N SER A 8 7.81 11.92 -13.60
CA SER A 8 8.89 11.67 -14.55
C SER A 8 10.23 11.36 -13.87
N SER A 9 10.53 12.01 -12.76
CA SER A 9 11.74 11.73 -11.97
C SER A 9 11.67 10.36 -11.32
N VAL A 10 10.49 9.97 -10.81
CA VAL A 10 10.30 8.63 -10.24
C VAL A 10 10.37 7.56 -11.32
N ALA A 11 9.77 7.78 -12.48
CA ALA A 11 9.85 6.85 -13.62
C ALA A 11 11.29 6.65 -14.10
N ARG A 12 12.08 7.74 -14.16
CA ARG A 12 13.51 7.66 -14.49
C ARG A 12 14.29 6.85 -13.45
N PHE A 13 14.05 7.11 -12.17
CA PHE A 13 14.68 6.36 -11.08
C PHE A 13 14.38 4.87 -11.17
N LEU A 14 13.12 4.48 -11.34
CA LEU A 14 12.72 3.08 -11.50
C LEU A 14 13.33 2.44 -12.75
N SER A 15 13.43 3.20 -13.85
CA SER A 15 14.05 2.71 -15.08
C SER A 15 15.54 2.43 -14.88
N ASN A 16 16.26 3.32 -14.20
CA ASN A 16 17.68 3.16 -13.89
C ASN A 16 17.94 1.94 -12.99
N LEU A 17 17.08 1.72 -11.98
CA LEU A 17 17.17 0.52 -11.15
C LEU A 17 16.92 -0.75 -11.97
N ARG A 18 15.92 -0.73 -12.85
CA ARG A 18 15.57 -1.91 -13.67
C ARG A 18 16.64 -2.23 -14.72
N SER A 19 17.41 -1.24 -15.17
CA SER A 19 18.52 -1.45 -16.11
C SER A 19 19.82 -1.87 -15.43
N HIS A 20 19.85 -2.00 -14.10
CA HIS A 20 21.07 -2.35 -13.38
C HIS A 20 21.24 -3.87 -13.32
N ASP A 21 22.34 -4.39 -13.86
CA ASP A 21 22.56 -5.84 -14.05
C ASP A 21 22.55 -6.67 -12.75
N GLN A 22 22.80 -6.03 -11.60
CA GLN A 22 22.79 -6.68 -10.28
C GLN A 22 21.39 -6.72 -9.63
N ILE A 23 20.41 -5.99 -10.18
CA ILE A 23 19.06 -5.90 -9.59
C ILE A 23 18.16 -6.90 -10.32
N SER A 24 17.85 -8.01 -9.65
CA SER A 24 16.96 -9.04 -10.20
C SER A 24 15.48 -8.68 -10.11
N SER A 25 15.09 -7.94 -9.07
CA SER A 25 13.69 -7.58 -8.80
C SER A 25 13.61 -6.34 -7.91
N ILE A 26 12.50 -5.61 -8.03
CA ILE A 26 12.20 -4.42 -7.23
C ILE A 26 10.77 -4.58 -6.72
N PHE A 27 10.60 -4.41 -5.41
CA PHE A 27 9.30 -4.41 -4.76
C PHE A 27 9.04 -3.03 -4.18
N TRP A 28 7.82 -2.52 -4.35
CA TRP A 28 7.39 -1.28 -3.75
C TRP A 28 5.97 -1.40 -3.19
N LEU A 29 5.73 -0.67 -2.10
CA LEU A 29 4.44 -0.52 -1.47
C LEU A 29 3.98 0.93 -1.62
N LEU A 30 2.73 1.11 -2.03
CA LEU A 30 2.12 2.42 -2.23
C LEU A 30 0.79 2.47 -1.48
N HIS A 31 0.61 3.52 -0.68
CA HIS A 31 -0.69 3.91 -0.15
C HIS A 31 -1.44 4.72 -1.20
N SER A 32 -2.33 4.06 -1.95
CA SER A 32 -3.02 4.68 -3.10
C SER A 32 -3.92 5.85 -2.70
N ASP A 33 -4.42 5.87 -1.47
CA ASP A 33 -5.25 6.94 -0.88
C ASP A 33 -4.48 8.26 -0.65
N LEU A 34 -3.15 8.19 -0.57
CA LEU A 34 -2.28 9.36 -0.34
C LEU A 34 -1.79 10.00 -1.64
N HIS A 35 -2.19 9.48 -2.80
CA HIS A 35 -1.70 9.88 -4.10
C HIS A 35 -2.82 10.04 -5.13
N GLU A 36 -2.65 10.99 -6.05
CA GLU A 36 -3.58 11.15 -7.17
C GLU A 36 -3.66 9.87 -8.01
N ALA A 37 -4.85 9.55 -8.52
CA ALA A 37 -5.10 8.36 -9.34
C ALA A 37 -4.13 8.24 -10.53
N ARG A 38 -3.76 9.38 -11.14
CA ARG A 38 -2.78 9.41 -12.24
C ARG A 38 -1.41 8.88 -11.80
N VAL A 39 -0.95 9.25 -10.62
CA VAL A 39 0.36 8.83 -10.09
C VAL A 39 0.37 7.33 -9.84
N THR A 40 -0.70 6.82 -9.19
CA THR A 40 -0.91 5.39 -8.95
C THR A 40 -0.93 4.62 -10.26
N ALA A 41 -1.69 5.08 -11.26
CA ALA A 41 -1.78 4.45 -12.58
C ALA A 41 -0.43 4.37 -13.31
N VAL A 42 0.42 5.39 -13.19
CA VAL A 42 1.77 5.36 -13.79
C VAL A 42 2.65 4.31 -13.13
N LEU A 43 2.61 4.19 -11.80
CA LEU A 43 3.39 3.17 -11.10
C LEU A 43 2.90 1.77 -11.43
N GLU A 44 1.59 1.57 -11.48
CA GLU A 44 1.00 0.32 -11.96
C GLU A 44 1.40 0.02 -13.41
N TYR A 45 1.50 1.03 -14.26
CA TYR A 45 1.97 0.88 -15.64
C TYR A 45 3.44 0.45 -15.71
N LEU A 46 4.29 0.91 -14.78
CA LEU A 46 5.69 0.51 -14.72
C LEU A 46 5.90 -0.85 -14.02
N SER A 47 4.96 -1.27 -13.16
CA SER A 47 4.99 -2.57 -12.50
C SER A 47 4.77 -3.74 -13.46
N SER A 48 5.52 -4.82 -13.27
CA SER A 48 5.22 -6.12 -13.88
C SER A 48 4.08 -6.86 -13.18
N ILE A 49 3.93 -6.64 -11.87
CA ILE A 49 2.88 -7.22 -11.03
C ILE A 49 2.31 -6.10 -10.15
N VAL A 50 0.99 -6.01 -10.07
CA VAL A 50 0.27 -5.10 -9.19
C VAL A 50 -0.57 -5.93 -8.24
N ALA A 51 -0.34 -5.75 -6.95
CA ALA A 51 -1.13 -6.38 -5.89
C ALA A 51 -1.83 -5.27 -5.10
N SER A 52 -3.15 -5.23 -5.14
CA SER A 52 -3.97 -4.27 -4.39
C SER A 52 -4.78 -4.98 -3.32
N LEU A 53 -4.91 -4.29 -2.18
CA LEU A 53 -5.72 -4.73 -1.05
C LEU A 53 -6.86 -3.73 -0.89
N GLU A 54 -8.08 -4.22 -1.03
CA GLU A 54 -9.28 -3.43 -0.82
C GLU A 54 -9.95 -3.86 0.50
N PRO A 55 -10.31 -2.91 1.39
CA PRO A 55 -11.08 -3.24 2.59
C PRO A 55 -12.45 -3.78 2.18
N SER A 56 -12.87 -4.87 2.82
CA SER A 56 -14.19 -5.47 2.57
C SER A 56 -15.28 -4.62 3.24
N HIS A 57 -15.76 -3.57 2.57
CA HIS A 57 -16.93 -2.83 3.06
C HIS A 57 -18.19 -3.70 3.02
N GLN A 58 -18.59 -4.26 4.16
CA GLN A 58 -19.97 -4.71 4.36
C GLN A 58 -20.80 -3.48 4.69
N LEU A 59 -21.33 -2.80 3.68
CA LEU A 59 -22.44 -1.87 3.90
C LEU A 59 -23.66 -2.73 4.24
N ALA A 60 -23.96 -2.82 5.53
CA ALA A 60 -25.28 -3.27 5.97
C ALA A 60 -26.30 -2.31 5.33
N ASN A 61 -27.25 -2.85 4.60
CA ASN A 61 -28.30 -2.10 3.92
C ASN A 61 -28.89 -1.02 4.86
N GLY A 62 -28.66 0.25 4.52
CA GLY A 62 -29.66 1.28 4.74
C GLY A 62 -29.55 2.22 5.94
N GLN A 63 -28.38 2.51 6.54
CA GLN A 63 -28.29 3.67 7.45
C GLN A 63 -27.12 4.62 7.20
N ARG A 64 -27.53 5.87 6.99
CA ARG A 64 -26.77 7.11 6.83
C ARG A 64 -26.44 7.61 8.25
N GLY A 65 -25.17 7.64 8.65
CA GLY A 65 -24.76 8.09 9.98
C GLY A 65 -23.27 8.35 10.11
N ASP A 66 -22.89 9.62 10.20
CA ASP A 66 -21.55 10.18 10.01
C ASP A 66 -20.62 10.06 11.24
N LEU A 67 -20.71 8.99 12.04
CA LEU A 67 -19.91 8.86 13.27
C LEU A 67 -19.40 7.44 13.60
N GLU A 68 -19.91 6.39 12.94
CA GLU A 68 -19.52 4.99 13.19
C GLU A 68 -18.33 4.50 12.32
N ASN A 69 -17.74 5.37 11.50
CA ASN A 69 -16.72 4.98 10.52
C ASN A 69 -15.42 4.44 11.15
N PHE A 70 -15.02 4.90 12.34
CA PHE A 70 -13.76 4.49 12.96
C PHE A 70 -13.79 3.09 13.58
N SER A 71 -14.93 2.61 14.08
CA SER A 71 -15.07 1.25 14.60
C SER A 71 -15.10 0.20 13.47
N LEU A 72 -15.70 0.55 12.33
CA LEU A 72 -15.69 -0.25 11.09
C LEU A 72 -14.28 -0.40 10.51
N ILE A 73 -13.45 0.65 10.52
CA ILE A 73 -12.05 0.59 10.07
C ILE A 73 -11.25 -0.44 10.91
N LYS A 74 -11.52 -0.52 12.22
CA LYS A 74 -10.84 -1.49 13.10
C LYS A 74 -11.27 -2.94 12.82
N HIS A 75 -12.52 -3.19 12.40
CA HIS A 75 -12.99 -4.52 12.01
C HIS A 75 -12.53 -4.94 10.60
N ASN A 76 -12.30 -3.98 9.70
CA ASN A 76 -11.75 -4.21 8.35
C ASN A 76 -10.26 -4.60 8.33
N SER A 77 -9.57 -4.50 9.48
CA SER A 77 -8.20 -5.00 9.61
C SER A 77 -8.09 -6.53 9.50
N LYS A 78 -9.20 -7.28 9.60
CA LYS A 78 -9.22 -8.75 9.58
C LYS A 78 -9.73 -9.38 8.28
N LYS A 79 -10.37 -8.61 7.39
CA LYS A 79 -10.92 -9.12 6.12
C LYS A 79 -10.79 -8.08 5.01
N GLY A 80 -10.18 -8.48 3.90
CA GLY A 80 -10.00 -7.65 2.71
C GLY A 80 -9.96 -8.49 1.44
N LYS A 81 -10.26 -7.87 0.31
CA LYS A 81 -10.12 -8.49 -1.01
C LYS A 81 -8.72 -8.22 -1.53
N PHE A 82 -8.03 -9.28 -1.94
CA PHE A 82 -6.71 -9.16 -2.51
C PHE A 82 -6.77 -9.42 -4.01
N HIS A 83 -6.38 -8.41 -4.78
CA HIS A 83 -6.42 -8.43 -6.22
C HIS A 83 -4.98 -8.44 -6.71
N VAL A 84 -4.66 -9.40 -7.57
CA VAL A 84 -3.32 -9.48 -8.17
C VAL A 84 -3.45 -9.47 -9.68
N ARG A 85 -2.76 -8.53 -10.31
CA ARG A 85 -2.68 -8.39 -11.76
C ARG A 85 -1.25 -8.59 -12.22
N PHE A 86 -1.05 -9.52 -13.15
CA PHE A 86 0.25 -9.83 -13.74
C PHE A 86 0.29 -9.34 -15.19
N LYS A 87 1.36 -8.65 -15.59
CA LYS A 87 1.62 -8.34 -17.00
C LYS A 87 2.37 -9.46 -17.67
N LYS A 88 1.82 -9.95 -18.78
CA LYS A 88 2.48 -10.91 -19.66
C LYS A 88 3.40 -10.20 -20.64
N ARG A 89 4.40 -10.93 -21.13
CA ARG A 89 5.34 -10.45 -22.18
C ARG A 89 4.65 -10.08 -23.50
N ASN A 90 3.44 -10.61 -23.75
CA ASN A 90 2.63 -10.28 -24.92
C ASN A 90 1.80 -8.99 -24.77
N GLY A 91 2.00 -8.22 -23.68
CA GLY A 91 1.28 -6.99 -23.39
C GLY A 91 -0.12 -7.18 -22.79
N ARG A 92 -0.61 -8.42 -22.65
CA ARG A 92 -1.89 -8.72 -21.98
C ARG A 92 -1.72 -8.76 -20.46
N SER A 93 -2.78 -8.45 -19.73
CA SER A 93 -2.83 -8.58 -18.27
C SER A 93 -3.78 -9.70 -17.87
N GLU A 94 -3.41 -10.44 -16.83
CA GLU A 94 -4.28 -11.41 -16.18
C GLU A 94 -4.51 -10.98 -14.74
N GLU A 95 -5.77 -11.07 -14.30
CA GLU A 95 -6.20 -10.70 -12.97
C GLU A 95 -6.66 -11.94 -12.21
N VAL A 96 -6.19 -12.06 -10.97
CA VAL A 96 -6.55 -13.11 -10.04
C VAL A 96 -7.13 -12.43 -8.79
N HIS A 97 -8.36 -12.81 -8.46
CA HIS A 97 -9.01 -12.38 -7.24
C HIS A 97 -8.83 -13.44 -6.17
N ILE A 98 -8.31 -13.04 -5.02
CA ILE A 98 -8.15 -13.90 -3.85
C ILE A 98 -9.00 -13.31 -2.73
N GLU A 99 -10.08 -13.99 -2.38
CA GLU A 99 -10.80 -13.68 -1.15
C GLU A 99 -10.00 -14.24 0.03
N LEU A 100 -9.32 -13.37 0.76
CA LEU A 100 -8.54 -13.76 1.93
C LEU A 100 -9.50 -14.06 3.08
N SER A 101 -9.82 -15.34 3.28
CA SER A 101 -10.65 -15.81 4.40
C SER A 101 -9.85 -16.23 5.65
N GLY A 102 -8.52 -16.07 5.66
CA GLY A 102 -7.67 -16.63 6.74
C GLY A 102 -6.36 -15.90 7.08
N ILE A 103 -6.09 -14.71 6.55
CA ILE A 103 -4.91 -13.94 6.97
C ILE A 103 -5.30 -13.08 8.19
N ASN A 104 -4.99 -13.58 9.39
CA ASN A 104 -5.17 -12.84 10.63
C ASN A 104 -4.02 -11.83 10.79
N PHE A 105 -4.29 -10.55 10.56
CA PHE A 105 -3.40 -9.49 11.01
C PHE A 105 -3.45 -9.44 12.55
N THR A 106 -2.50 -10.08 13.22
CA THR A 106 -2.31 -9.89 14.65
C THR A 106 -1.73 -8.49 14.86
N SER A 107 -2.44 -7.66 15.62
CA SER A 107 -1.87 -6.40 16.08
C SER A 107 -0.60 -6.72 16.86
N LEU A 108 0.53 -6.15 16.46
CA LEU A 108 1.74 -6.19 17.27
C LEU A 108 1.37 -5.61 18.65
N PRO A 109 1.71 -6.26 19.78
CA PRO A 109 1.45 -5.66 21.07
C PRO A 109 2.15 -4.30 21.10
N SER A 110 1.36 -3.24 21.23
CA SER A 110 1.85 -1.93 21.64
C SER A 110 2.23 -2.03 23.12
N GLU A 111 3.24 -2.83 23.43
CA GLU A 111 3.92 -2.71 24.71
C GLU A 111 4.62 -1.36 24.72
N GLY A 112 4.19 -0.51 25.64
CA GLY A 112 4.64 0.86 25.74
C GLY A 112 6.15 0.93 25.94
N ALA A 113 6.87 1.42 24.93
CA ALA A 113 8.04 2.24 25.16
C ALA A 113 7.55 3.68 25.33
N ILE A 114 7.14 3.96 26.56
CA ILE A 114 6.93 5.29 27.10
C ILE A 114 8.24 6.05 26.83
N ASN A 115 8.26 6.94 25.83
CA ASN A 115 9.36 7.89 25.65
C ASN A 115 9.28 8.91 26.80
N GLN A 116 9.64 8.48 28.01
CA GLN A 116 9.94 9.38 29.10
C GLN A 116 11.31 10.00 28.82
N GLY A 117 11.27 11.30 28.52
CA GLY A 117 12.36 12.27 28.41
C GLY A 117 13.80 11.75 28.52
N LEU A 118 14.47 11.70 27.37
CA LEU A 118 15.92 11.90 27.31
C LEU A 118 16.17 13.26 26.66
N VAL A 119 16.23 14.29 27.52
CA VAL A 119 16.76 15.60 27.15
C VAL A 119 18.27 15.45 26.93
N PRO A 120 18.86 15.99 25.84
CA PRO A 120 20.29 15.95 25.64
C PRO A 120 20.99 16.74 26.76
N LYS A 121 21.86 16.08 27.54
CA LYS A 121 22.78 16.76 28.44
C LYS A 121 23.88 17.40 27.59
N VAL A 122 23.74 18.69 27.32
CA VAL A 122 24.85 19.53 26.83
C VAL A 122 25.87 19.61 27.96
N ILE A 123 27.06 19.07 27.73
CA ILE A 123 28.23 19.34 28.57
C ILE A 123 28.97 20.47 27.88
N ALA A 124 28.98 21.64 28.53
CA ALA A 124 29.90 22.74 28.24
C ALA A 124 31.19 22.52 29.02
#